data_AF-A0AA88R8A0-F1
#
_entry.id   AF-A0AA88R8A0-F1
#
_cell.length_a   1.000
_cell.length_b   1.000
_cell.length_c   1.000
_cell.angle_alpha   90.00
_cell.angle_beta   90.00
_cell.angle_gamma   90.00
#
_symmetry.space_group_name_H-M   'P 1'
#
loop_
_entity.id
_entity.type
_entity.pdbx_description
1 polymer ?
#
loop_
_entity_poly.entity_id
_entity_poly.type
_entity_poly.pdbx_seq_one_letter_code
_entity_poly.pdbx_strand_id
1 'polypeptide(L)'
;MKAQALRYSSMAGYMSSKKTMEINPENSIMEELRKRADADKSDKSVKDLVLLLFETALLTSSFSLEEPNTFGNRIHRMLKLGLSIDDDSADADADMPVLEEADADAEGRKIDDFSDLSPPWQAAVAPMLQLTTLIKLLLLPI
;
A
#
# COMPACT_ATOMS: atom_id res chain seq x y z
N MET A 1 4.90 9.19 -15.12
CA MET A 1 4.30 8.84 -16.44
C MET A 1 3.52 7.51 -16.44
N LYS A 2 3.09 6.96 -15.29
CA LYS A 2 2.21 5.76 -15.26
C LYS A 2 0.71 6.09 -15.33
N ALA A 3 0.31 7.31 -14.97
CA ALA A 3 -1.10 7.71 -14.88
C ALA A 3 -1.82 7.91 -16.23
N GLN A 4 -1.11 7.86 -17.37
CA GLN A 4 -1.66 8.16 -18.69
C GLN A 4 -1.59 6.98 -19.69
N ALA A 5 -1.22 5.80 -19.20
CA ALA A 5 -0.83 4.64 -20.03
C ALA A 5 -1.89 3.53 -20.16
N LEU A 6 -3.12 3.73 -19.68
CA LEU A 6 -4.19 2.71 -19.77
C LEU A 6 -4.71 2.48 -21.21
N ARG A 7 -4.15 3.15 -22.23
CA ARG A 7 -4.64 3.06 -23.62
C ARG A 7 -3.76 2.22 -24.55
N TYR A 8 -2.54 1.84 -24.17
CA TYR A 8 -1.65 1.00 -24.99
C TYR A 8 -0.81 0.05 -24.12
N SER A 9 -1.33 -1.14 -23.86
CA SER A 9 -0.62 -2.19 -23.08
C SER A 9 0.69 -2.64 -23.74
N SER A 10 0.75 -2.60 -25.08
CA SER A 10 1.93 -2.99 -25.87
C SER A 10 3.16 -2.08 -25.69
N MET A 11 2.99 -0.84 -25.21
CA MET A 11 4.10 0.11 -24.99
C MET A 11 4.64 0.10 -23.56
N ALA A 12 3.98 -0.60 -22.64
CA ALA A 12 4.38 -0.65 -21.24
C ALA A 12 5.75 -1.33 -21.04
N GLY A 13 6.05 -2.36 -21.85
CA GLY A 13 7.34 -3.05 -21.80
C GLY A 13 8.52 -2.23 -22.33
N TYR A 14 8.28 -1.33 -23.30
CA TYR A 14 9.33 -0.52 -23.93
C TYR A 14 9.68 0.76 -23.16
N MET A 15 8.83 1.18 -22.21
CA MET A 15 9.05 2.36 -21.37
C MET A 15 9.59 2.03 -19.97
N SER A 16 9.86 0.76 -19.66
CA SER A 16 10.53 0.38 -18.43
C SER A 16 12.05 0.49 -18.61
N SER A 17 12.57 1.71 -18.44
CA SER A 17 14.02 1.91 -18.39
C SER A 17 14.61 1.20 -17.17
N LYS A 18 15.70 0.47 -17.39
CA LYS A 18 16.51 -0.13 -16.31
C LYS A 18 16.93 0.96 -15.33
N LYS A 19 16.76 0.71 -14.03
CA LYS A 19 17.16 1.62 -12.97
C LYS A 19 18.52 1.18 -12.45
N THR A 20 19.41 2.15 -12.22
CA THR A 20 20.71 1.90 -11.61
C THR A 20 20.59 2.16 -10.12
N MET A 21 20.90 1.16 -9.30
CA MET A 21 21.04 1.32 -7.85
C MET A 21 22.49 1.67 -7.54
N GLU A 22 22.73 2.87 -7.03
CA GLU A 22 24.04 3.28 -6.56
C GLU A 22 24.28 2.77 -5.14
N ILE A 23 25.49 2.29 -4.88
CA ILE A 23 25.87 1.69 -3.60
C ILE A 23 27.02 2.51 -3.01
N ASN A 24 26.90 2.87 -1.72
CA ASN A 24 28.00 3.47 -0.96
C ASN A 24 28.84 2.36 -0.27
N PRO A 25 30.10 2.13 -0.70
CA PRO A 25 30.96 1.10 -0.12
C PRO A 25 31.46 1.41 1.30
N GLU A 26 31.42 2.67 1.74
CA GLU A 26 31.85 3.08 3.09
C GLU A 26 30.79 2.82 4.17
N ASN A 27 29.59 2.39 3.77
CA ASN A 27 28.54 2.06 4.73
C ASN A 27 28.79 0.69 5.37
N SER A 28 28.78 0.64 6.71
CA SER A 28 28.99 -0.59 7.48
C SER A 28 28.01 -1.71 7.13
N ILE A 29 26.77 -1.38 6.72
CA ILE A 29 25.77 -2.36 6.27
C ILE A 29 26.25 -3.08 5.01
N MET A 30 26.84 -2.35 4.04
CA MET A 30 27.33 -2.94 2.79
C MET A 30 28.56 -3.81 3.04
N GLU A 31 29.42 -3.41 3.96
CA GLU A 31 30.59 -4.21 4.34
C GLU A 31 30.18 -5.54 4.99
N GLU A 32 29.21 -5.52 5.91
CA GLU A 32 28.70 -6.72 6.57
C GLU A 32 27.93 -7.63 5.60
N LEU A 33 27.11 -7.06 4.70
CA LEU A 33 26.43 -7.85 3.66
C LEU A 33 27.42 -8.55 2.74
N ARG A 34 28.52 -7.87 2.37
CA ARG A 34 29.59 -8.48 1.57
C ARG A 34 30.25 -9.65 2.30
N LYS A 35 30.66 -9.47 3.56
CA LYS A 35 31.28 -10.53 4.36
C LYS A 35 30.38 -11.76 4.47
N ARG A 36 29.08 -11.58 4.72
CA ARG A 36 28.11 -12.68 4.83
C ARG A 36 27.89 -13.37 3.48
N ALA A 37 27.79 -12.61 2.39
CA ALA A 37 27.65 -13.17 1.04
C ALA A 37 28.89 -13.95 0.58
N ASP A 38 30.09 -13.51 0.99
CA ASP A 38 31.35 -14.22 0.72
C ASP A 38 31.45 -15.53 1.52
N ALA A 39 30.90 -15.56 2.73
CA ALA A 39 30.84 -16.76 3.58
C ALA A 39 29.83 -17.80 3.06
N ASP A 40 28.61 -17.37 2.71
CA ASP A 40 27.59 -18.24 2.12
C ASP A 40 26.74 -17.48 1.09
N LYS A 41 26.93 -17.84 -0.20
CA LYS A 41 26.17 -17.27 -1.32
C LYS A 41 24.72 -17.75 -1.38
N SER A 42 24.40 -18.81 -0.66
CA SER A 42 23.08 -19.43 -0.66
C SER A 42 22.18 -18.96 0.49
N ASP A 43 22.74 -18.20 1.44
CA ASP A 43 22.03 -17.68 2.61
C ASP A 43 20.78 -16.89 2.20
N LYS A 44 19.62 -17.42 2.58
CA LYS A 44 18.31 -16.82 2.29
C LYS A 44 18.13 -15.48 3.02
N SER A 45 18.68 -15.35 4.23
CA SER A 45 18.58 -14.11 5.02
C SER A 45 19.33 -12.96 4.36
N VAL A 46 20.52 -13.21 3.80
CA VAL A 46 21.31 -12.22 3.06
C VAL A 46 20.58 -11.79 1.79
N LYS A 47 19.99 -12.74 1.04
CA LYS A 47 19.19 -12.42 -0.15
C LYS A 47 17.99 -11.55 0.20
N ASP A 48 17.29 -11.87 1.28
CA ASP A 48 16.15 -11.09 1.74
C ASP A 48 16.58 -9.68 2.20
N LEU A 49 17.70 -9.54 2.90
CA LEU A 49 18.24 -8.23 3.30
C LEU A 49 18.60 -7.36 2.08
N VAL A 50 19.23 -7.94 1.06
CA VAL A 50 19.58 -7.21 -0.17
C VAL A 50 18.34 -6.78 -0.94
N LEU A 51 17.33 -7.65 -1.05
CA LEU A 51 16.05 -7.29 -1.69
C LEU A 51 15.31 -6.21 -0.90
N LEU A 52 15.32 -6.29 0.43
CA LEU A 52 14.73 -5.25 1.29
C LEU A 52 15.43 -3.90 1.11
N LEU A 53 16.76 -3.89 1.04
CA LEU A 53 17.55 -2.69 0.76
C LEU A 53 17.21 -2.09 -0.60
N PHE A 54 17.04 -2.93 -1.62
CA PHE A 54 16.65 -2.48 -2.97
C PHE A 54 15.25 -1.85 -2.98
N GLU A 55 14.25 -2.49 -2.38
CA GLU A 55 12.88 -1.97 -2.34
C GLU A 55 12.77 -0.70 -1.48
N THR A 56 13.55 -0.60 -0.41
CA THR A 56 13.68 0.63 0.39
C THR A 56 14.27 1.76 -0.46
N ALA A 57 15.32 1.48 -1.23
CA ALA A 57 15.95 2.45 -2.12
C ALA A 57 14.98 2.92 -3.23
N LEU A 58 14.12 2.03 -3.73
CA LEU A 58 13.06 2.40 -4.68
C LEU A 58 12.07 3.38 -4.04
N LEU A 59 11.60 3.10 -2.82
CA LEU A 59 10.68 3.98 -2.09
C LEU A 59 11.29 5.34 -1.79
N THR A 60 12.54 5.40 -1.30
CA THR A 60 13.22 6.68 -1.02
C THR A 60 13.49 7.48 -2.28
N SER A 61 13.71 6.80 -3.40
CA SER A 61 13.91 7.42 -4.72
C SER A 61 12.58 7.76 -5.41
N SER A 62 11.45 7.70 -4.69
CA SER A 62 10.11 8.03 -5.19
C SER A 62 9.61 7.15 -6.35
N PHE A 63 10.08 5.89 -6.43
CA PHE A 63 9.51 4.89 -7.33
C PHE A 63 8.42 4.08 -6.63
N SER A 64 7.37 3.72 -7.38
CA SER A 64 6.35 2.78 -6.91
C SER A 64 6.91 1.35 -6.92
N LEU A 65 6.58 0.57 -5.89
CA LEU A 65 6.85 -0.87 -5.87
C LEU A 65 5.98 -1.60 -6.90
N GLU A 66 6.50 -2.70 -7.45
CA GLU A 66 5.74 -3.58 -8.34
C GLU A 66 4.78 -4.47 -7.55
N GLU A 67 5.25 -5.04 -6.44
CA GLU A 67 4.49 -5.94 -5.57
C GLU A 67 4.60 -5.55 -4.08
N PRO A 68 3.70 -4.69 -3.57
CA PRO A 68 3.73 -4.25 -2.17
C PRO A 68 3.55 -5.41 -1.15
N ASN A 69 2.77 -6.44 -1.50
CA ASN A 69 2.54 -7.60 -0.63
C ASN A 69 3.83 -8.39 -0.39
N THR A 70 4.64 -8.59 -1.43
CA THR A 70 5.93 -9.30 -1.35
C THR A 70 6.93 -8.57 -0.46
N PHE A 71 6.96 -7.23 -0.53
CA PHE A 71 7.74 -6.38 0.38
C PHE A 71 7.30 -6.53 1.84
N GLY A 72 5.99 -6.46 2.10
CA GLY A 72 5.41 -6.62 3.44
C GLY A 72 5.74 -7.98 4.06
N ASN A 73 5.57 -9.07 3.29
CA ASN A 73 5.94 -10.41 3.73
C ASN A 73 7.44 -10.52 4.05
N ARG A 74 8.31 -9.80 3.32
CA ARG A 74 9.75 -9.77 3.62
C ARG A 74 10.06 -9.03 4.93
N ILE A 75 9.37 -7.93 5.21
CA ILE A 75 9.47 -7.22 6.50
C ILE A 75 9.05 -8.13 7.66
N HIS A 76 7.93 -8.83 7.53
CA HIS A 76 7.45 -9.75 8.56
C HIS A 76 8.44 -10.88 8.83
N ARG A 77 9.04 -11.47 7.78
CA ARG A 77 10.10 -12.49 7.94
C ARG A 77 11.34 -11.93 8.64
N MET A 78 11.76 -10.71 8.32
CA MET A 78 12.88 -10.06 9.02
C MET A 78 12.56 -9.74 10.48
N LEU A 79 11.33 -9.35 10.79
CA LEU A 79 10.89 -9.09 12.16
C LEU A 79 10.88 -10.38 12.99
N LYS A 80 10.36 -11.48 12.44
CA LYS A 80 10.39 -12.81 13.06
C LYS A 80 11.83 -13.23 13.40
N LEU A 81 12.76 -13.08 12.45
CA LEU A 81 14.18 -13.36 12.67
C LEU A 81 14.79 -12.46 13.76
N GLY A 82 14.49 -11.15 13.74
CA GLY A 82 14.99 -10.20 14.74
C GLY A 82 14.48 -10.48 16.16
N LEU A 83 13.28 -11.06 16.28
CA LEU A 83 12.67 -11.46 17.55
C LEU A 83 12.97 -12.92 17.92
N SER A 84 13.72 -13.66 17.10
CA SER A 84 14.01 -15.09 17.29
C SER A 84 12.73 -15.93 17.48
N ILE A 85 11.67 -15.58 16.76
CA ILE A 85 10.42 -16.35 16.73
C ILE A 85 10.61 -17.43 15.65
N ASP A 86 10.66 -18.70 16.08
CA ASP A 86 10.72 -19.84 15.16
C ASP A 86 9.42 -19.92 14.35
N ASP A 87 9.57 -20.16 13.04
CA ASP A 87 8.49 -20.29 12.04
C ASP A 87 7.65 -21.58 12.23
N ASP A 88 7.80 -22.28 13.37
CA ASP A 88 7.05 -23.51 13.70
C ASP A 88 5.59 -23.22 14.11
N SER A 89 5.20 -21.95 14.26
CA SER A 89 3.78 -21.62 14.19
C SER A 89 3.38 -21.62 12.72
N ALA A 90 2.66 -22.68 12.32
CA ALA A 90 2.00 -22.83 11.04
C ALA A 90 0.89 -21.77 10.84
N ASP A 91 1.23 -20.50 10.97
CA ASP A 91 0.33 -19.37 10.79
C ASP A 91 0.48 -18.83 9.37
N ALA A 92 -0.29 -19.48 8.50
CA ALA A 92 -1.00 -18.83 7.40
C ALA A 92 -0.15 -18.05 6.38
N ASP A 93 0.71 -18.77 5.65
CA ASP A 93 0.72 -18.52 4.21
C ASP A 93 -0.68 -18.91 3.69
N ALA A 94 -1.42 -17.94 3.12
CA ALA A 94 -2.64 -18.09 2.31
C ALA A 94 -4.04 -17.86 2.93
N ASP A 95 -4.24 -16.87 3.82
CA ASP A 95 -5.58 -16.28 3.96
C ASP A 95 -5.55 -14.77 4.25
N MET A 96 -5.08 -13.99 3.27
CA MET A 96 -5.74 -12.71 3.06
C MET A 96 -6.97 -13.02 2.21
N PRO A 97 -8.19 -12.64 2.64
CA PRO A 97 -9.37 -12.83 1.80
C PRO A 97 -9.09 -12.13 0.47
N VAL A 98 -9.21 -12.89 -0.62
CA VAL A 98 -9.37 -12.33 -1.95
C VAL A 98 -10.53 -11.35 -1.82
N LEU A 99 -10.26 -10.05 -1.93
CA LEU A 99 -11.30 -9.09 -2.20
C LEU A 99 -11.88 -9.54 -3.54
N GLU A 100 -13.01 -10.23 -3.48
CA GLU A 100 -13.84 -10.48 -4.64
C GLU A 100 -13.97 -9.13 -5.34
N GLU A 101 -13.39 -9.05 -6.54
CA GLU A 101 -13.82 -8.07 -7.52
C GLU A 101 -15.31 -8.31 -7.65
N ALA A 102 -16.10 -7.45 -7.00
CA ALA A 102 -17.51 -7.33 -7.29
C ALA A 102 -17.59 -6.83 -8.73
N ASP A 103 -17.54 -7.78 -9.66
CA ASP A 103 -18.07 -7.65 -10.99
C ASP A 103 -19.45 -7.03 -10.82
N ALA A 104 -19.52 -5.75 -11.17
CA ALA A 104 -20.75 -5.01 -11.31
C ALA A 104 -21.46 -5.55 -12.56
N ASP A 105 -21.96 -6.78 -12.47
CA ASP A 105 -22.94 -7.28 -13.43
C ASP A 105 -24.29 -6.72 -13.04
N ALA A 106 -24.64 -5.64 -13.73
CA ALA A 106 -25.88 -4.93 -13.62
C ALA A 106 -27.00 -5.78 -14.21
N GLU A 107 -27.71 -6.55 -13.38
CA GLU A 107 -29.05 -7.01 -13.75
C GLU A 107 -30.03 -7.01 -12.56
N GLY A 108 -30.89 -5.98 -12.57
CA GLY A 108 -32.33 -6.18 -12.38
C GLY A 108 -32.82 -6.68 -11.03
N ARG A 109 -32.65 -5.90 -9.95
CA ARG A 109 -33.67 -5.86 -8.89
C ARG A 109 -34.19 -4.45 -8.69
N LYS A 110 -35.42 -4.28 -9.17
CA LYS A 110 -36.29 -3.14 -8.95
C LYS A 110 -36.40 -2.90 -7.43
N ILE A 111 -35.72 -1.87 -6.93
CA ILE A 111 -35.91 -1.33 -5.59
C ILE A 111 -36.90 -0.18 -5.74
N ASP A 112 -38.19 -0.55 -5.69
CA ASP A 112 -39.26 0.39 -5.42
C ASP A 112 -39.28 0.59 -3.89
N ASP A 113 -38.66 1.69 -3.42
CA ASP A 113 -38.89 2.43 -2.14
C ASP A 113 -37.58 3.01 -1.56
N PHE A 114 -37.21 4.18 -2.07
CA PHE A 114 -36.13 5.03 -1.54
C PHE A 114 -36.65 6.13 -0.59
N SER A 115 -37.91 6.05 -0.15
CA SER A 115 -38.54 7.08 0.69
C SER A 115 -38.25 6.94 2.18
N ASP A 116 -37.69 5.82 2.64
CA ASP A 116 -37.59 5.49 4.08
C ASP A 116 -36.15 5.45 4.63
N LEU A 117 -35.12 5.66 3.81
CA LEU A 117 -33.74 5.83 4.30
C LEU A 117 -33.45 7.31 4.55
N SER A 118 -33.85 7.80 5.73
CA SER A 118 -33.33 9.07 6.25
C SER A 118 -31.82 8.93 6.52
N PRO A 119 -30.94 9.67 5.83
CA PRO A 119 -29.50 9.53 6.01
C PRO A 119 -29.05 9.95 7.42
N PRO A 120 -28.23 9.15 8.12
CA PRO A 120 -27.81 9.42 9.50
C PRO A 120 -26.95 10.69 9.64
N TRP A 121 -26.44 11.22 8.53
CA TRP A 121 -25.66 12.47 8.51
C TRP A 121 -26.54 13.72 8.68
N GLN A 122 -27.85 13.65 8.47
CA GLN A 122 -28.76 14.79 8.66
C GLN A 122 -28.80 15.27 10.12
N ALA A 123 -28.70 14.34 11.08
CA ALA A 123 -28.64 14.67 12.51
C ALA A 123 -27.35 15.40 12.89
N ALA A 124 -26.24 15.12 12.20
CA ALA A 124 -24.93 15.72 12.51
C ALA A 124 -24.79 17.16 11.97
N VAL A 125 -25.53 17.54 10.92
CA VAL A 125 -25.45 18.89 10.31
C VAL A 125 -26.46 19.89 10.86
N ALA A 126 -27.49 19.42 11.58
CA ALA A 126 -28.51 20.25 12.21
C ALA A 126 -27.97 21.39 13.11
N PRO A 127 -26.97 21.18 13.99
CA PRO A 127 -26.45 22.26 14.83
C PRO A 127 -25.69 23.34 14.02
N MET A 128 -25.06 22.98 12.88
CA MET A 128 -24.40 23.95 11.99
C MET A 128 -25.40 24.84 11.24
N LEU A 129 -26.54 24.28 10.83
CA LEU A 129 -27.61 25.03 10.17
C LEU A 129 -28.34 25.99 11.13
N GLN A 130 -28.48 25.61 12.41
CA GLN A 130 -29.06 26.48 13.44
C GLN A 130 -28.15 27.70 13.72
N LEU A 131 -26.84 27.51 13.79
CA LEU A 131 -25.89 28.60 14.05
C LEU A 131 -25.84 29.61 12.91
N THR A 132 -25.87 29.15 11.65
CA THR A 132 -25.91 30.04 10.47
C THR A 132 -27.22 30.81 10.35
N THR A 133 -28.34 30.22 10.79
CA THR A 133 -29.65 30.89 10.80
C THR A 133 -29.73 31.93 11.93
N LEU A 134 -29.18 31.64 13.11
CA LEU A 134 -29.13 32.58 14.23
C LEU A 134 -28.22 33.79 13.92
N ILE A 135 -27.09 33.56 13.24
CA ILE A 135 -26.20 34.63 12.78
C ILE A 135 -26.90 35.51 11.72
N LYS A 136 -27.68 34.93 10.81
CA LYS A 136 -28.47 35.68 9.82
C LYS A 136 -29.58 36.53 10.46
N LEU A 137 -30.21 36.07 11.55
CA LEU A 137 -31.23 36.86 12.27
C LEU A 137 -30.61 38.02 13.07
N LEU A 138 -29.38 37.86 13.58
CA LEU A 138 -28.69 38.88 14.36
C LEU A 138 -28.03 39.99 13.52
N LEU A 139 -27.77 39.74 12.23
CA LEU A 139 -27.12 40.67 11.31
C LEU A 139 -28.07 41.31 10.27
N LEU A 140 -29.38 41.10 10.38
CA LEU A 140 -30.36 41.83 9.56
C LEU A 140 -30.67 43.20 10.21
N PRO A 141 -30.47 44.32 9.51
CA PRO A 141 -30.84 45.64 10.04
C PRO A 141 -32.36 45.78 10.12
N ILE A 142 -32.83 46.44 11.18
CA ILE A 142 -34.21 46.94 11.31
C ILE A 142 -34.47 47.97 10.20
#